data_AF-A0ABD6PAQ8-F1
#
_entry.id   AF-A0ABD6PAQ8-F1
#
_cell.length_a   1.000
_cell.length_b   1.000
_cell.length_c   1.000
_cell.angle_alpha   90.00
_cell.angle_beta   90.00
_cell.angle_gamma   90.00
#
_symmetry.space_group_name_H-M   'P 1'
#
loop_
_entity.id
_entity.type
_entity.pdbx_description
1 polymer ?
#
loop_
_entity_poly.entity_id
_entity_poly.type
_entity_poly.pdbx_seq_one_letter_code
_entity_poly.pdbx_strand_id
1 'polypeptide(L)' 'MTLEAIPPKNTDKHMWIGFNLSQDLPNGIKNISVAHTAFRELDFKVLNTRRVMLEVKRADGS' A
#
# COMPACT_ATOMS: atom_id res chain seq x y z
N MET A 1 -10.39 9.97 45.66
CA MET A 1 -10.68 9.23 44.41
C MET A 1 -9.92 9.91 43.29
N THR A 2 -8.83 9.32 42.84
CA THR A 2 -8.18 9.67 41.57
C THR A 2 -8.81 8.78 40.50
N LEU A 3 -9.45 9.38 39.49
CA LEU A 3 -9.86 8.62 38.30
C LEU A 3 -8.58 8.26 37.55
N GLU A 4 -8.13 7.01 37.69
CA GLU A 4 -7.12 6.48 36.79
C GLU A 4 -7.76 6.30 35.41
N ALA A 5 -7.35 7.14 34.47
CA ALA A 5 -7.75 7.01 33.09
C ALA A 5 -7.16 5.70 32.54
N ILE A 6 -8.03 4.79 32.08
CA ILE A 6 -7.61 3.58 31.37
C ILE A 6 -6.90 4.04 30.10
N PRO A 7 -5.60 3.73 29.91
CA PRO A 7 -4.91 4.12 28.69
C PRO A 7 -5.58 3.40 27.50
N PRO A 8 -5.83 4.10 26.37
CA PRO A 8 -6.40 3.46 25.19
C PRO A 8 -5.48 2.35 24.72
N LYS A 9 -5.91 1.09 24.82
CA LYS A 9 -5.24 -0.04 24.16
C LYS A 9 -5.56 0.04 22.67
N ASN A 10 -4.83 0.88 21.94
CA ASN A 10 -4.74 0.68 20.50
C ASN A 10 -3.74 -0.46 20.25
N THR A 11 -4.25 -1.67 20.06
CA THR A 11 -3.47 -2.87 19.73
C THR A 11 -3.11 -2.98 18.24
N ASP A 12 -3.58 -2.04 17.40
CA ASP A 12 -3.27 -2.03 15.98
C ASP A 12 -1.86 -1.48 15.76
N LYS A 13 -0.87 -2.39 15.76
CA LYS A 13 0.53 -2.11 15.43
C LYS A 13 0.76 -1.82 13.95
N HIS A 14 -0.29 -1.83 13.14
CA HIS A 14 -0.22 -1.70 11.70
C HIS A 14 -0.63 -0.28 11.30
N MET A 15 0.37 0.57 11.07
CA MET A 15 0.14 1.85 10.44
C MET A 15 -0.12 1.65 8.95
N TRP A 16 -1.30 2.05 8.49
CA TRP A 16 -1.63 2.10 7.06
C TRP A 16 -1.28 3.48 6.52
N ILE A 17 -0.29 3.54 5.62
CA ILE A 17 0.06 4.75 4.88
C ILE A 17 -0.36 4.54 3.43
N GLY A 18 -1.42 5.24 3.01
CA GLY A 18 -1.89 5.22 1.62
C GLY A 18 -1.32 6.39 0.84
N PHE A 19 -0.78 6.12 -0.36
CA PHE A 19 -0.39 7.15 -1.32
C PHE A 19 -1.45 7.22 -2.42
N ASN A 20 -2.03 8.40 -2.66
CA ASN A 20 -2.88 8.60 -3.83
C ASN A 20 -1.98 8.85 -5.04
N LEU A 21 -1.79 7.82 -5.86
CA LEU A 21 -1.02 7.89 -7.09
C LEU A 21 -1.96 7.54 -8.25
N SER A 22 -2.02 8.40 -9.28
CA SER A 22 -2.74 8.12 -10.53
C SER A 22 -1.99 7.13 -11.44
N GLN A 23 -0.98 6.45 -10.91
CA GLN A 23 -0.03 5.60 -11.62
C GLN A 23 -0.06 4.17 -11.07
N ASP A 24 0.22 3.20 -11.95
CA ASP A 24 0.23 1.81 -11.57
C ASP A 24 1.52 1.43 -10.84
N LEU A 25 1.35 0.80 -9.68
CA LEU A 25 2.41 0.18 -8.90
C LEU A 25 2.37 -1.34 -9.16
N PRO A 26 3.20 -1.88 -10.06
CA PRO A 26 3.17 -3.31 -10.39
C PRO A 26 3.63 -4.16 -9.19
N ASN A 27 4.37 -3.56 -8.25
CA ASN A 27 4.76 -4.17 -6.99
C ASN A 27 3.86 -3.80 -5.81
N GLY A 28 2.71 -3.14 -6.08
CA GLY A 28 1.53 -3.07 -5.22
C GLY A 28 1.78 -2.58 -3.79
N ILE A 29 1.20 -3.29 -2.82
CA ILE A 29 1.31 -3.00 -1.38
C ILE A 29 2.50 -3.76 -0.80
N LYS A 30 3.29 -3.10 0.05
CA LYS A 30 4.40 -3.70 0.79
C LYS A 30 4.17 -3.60 2.29
N ASN A 31 4.27 -4.74 2.98
CA ASN A 31 4.24 -4.80 4.44
C ASN A 31 5.67 -4.68 4.97
N ILE A 32 5.87 -3.81 5.96
CA ILE A 32 7.17 -3.64 6.63
C ILE A 32 7.05 -3.79 8.13
N SER A 33 8.12 -4.27 8.75
CA SER A 33 8.35 -4.18 10.18
C SER A 33 9.64 -3.39 10.40
N VAL A 34 9.57 -2.33 11.19
CA VAL A 34 10.71 -1.47 11.53
C VAL A 34 10.83 -1.39 13.05
N ALA A 35 12.05 -1.51 13.56
CA ALA A 35 12.33 -1.28 14.97
C ALA A 35 12.24 0.21 15.30
N HIS A 36 12.06 0.54 16.58
CA HIS A 36 12.09 1.93 17.04
C HIS A 36 13.40 2.60 16.60
N THR A 37 13.28 3.81 16.05
CA THR A 37 14.37 4.62 15.46
C THR A 37 15.08 4.06 14.22
N ALA A 38 14.55 2.99 13.61
CA ALA A 38 15.09 2.44 12.36
C ALA A 38 14.42 3.05 11.12
N PHE A 39 15.19 3.20 10.04
CA PHE A 39 14.71 3.62 8.73
C PHE A 39 14.80 2.44 7.75
N ARG A 40 13.81 2.32 6.87
CA ARG A 40 13.80 1.33 5.78
C ARG A 40 13.29 1.99 4.51
N GLU A 41 14.10 1.92 3.45
CA GLU A 41 13.70 2.37 2.13
C GLU A 41 12.76 1.35 1.47
N LEU A 42 11.72 1.85 0.82
CA LEU A 42 10.79 1.05 0.02
C LEU A 42 10.79 1.55 -1.41
N ASP A 43 11.39 0.75 -2.29
CA ASP A 43 11.37 1.02 -3.71
C ASP A 43 10.06 0.53 -4.33
N PHE A 44 9.31 1.44 -4.93
CA PHE A 44 8.12 1.14 -5.70
C PHE A 44 8.40 1.39 -7.17
N LYS A 45 8.06 0.42 -8.02
CA LYS A 45 8.14 0.64 -9.45
C LYS A 45 6.93 1.46 -9.85
N VAL A 46 7.15 2.53 -10.61
CA VAL A 46 6.07 3.33 -11.15
C VAL A 46 5.98 3.04 -12.63
N LEU A 47 4.87 2.47 -13.08
CA LEU A 47 4.59 2.40 -14.51
C LEU A 47 4.10 3.77 -14.97
N ASN A 48 5.00 4.54 -15.58
CA ASN A 48 4.66 5.79 -16.25
C ASN A 48 4.14 5.51 -17.67
N THR A 49 3.09 4.73 -17.77
CA THR A 49 2.47 4.33 -19.04
C THR A 49 0.97 4.58 -19.00
N ARG A 50 0.36 4.87 -20.14
CA ARG A 50 -1.10 4.99 -20.22
C ARG A 50 -1.74 3.61 -20.10
N ARG A 51 -2.70 3.45 -19.18
CA ARG A 51 -3.53 2.25 -19.09
C ARG A 51 -4.50 2.19 -20.28
N VAL A 52 -4.54 1.05 -20.97
CA VAL A 52 -5.51 0.76 -22.03
C VAL A 52 -6.13 -0.60 -21.78
N MET A 53 -7.45 -0.69 -21.93
CA MET A 53 -8.16 -1.97 -21.91
C MET A 53 -8.34 -2.43 -23.35
N LEU A 54 -7.77 -3.58 -23.68
CA LEU A 54 -7.83 -4.15 -25.03
C LEU A 54 -8.76 -5.36 -25.01
N GLU A 55 -9.75 -5.36 -25.88
CA GLU A 55 -10.51 -6.56 -26.24
C GLU A 55 -9.71 -7.30 -27.31
N VAL A 56 -9.24 -8.51 -27.00
CA VAL A 56 -8.46 -9.32 -27.93
C VAL A 56 -9.37 -10.40 -28.50
N LYS A 57 -9.56 -10.39 -29.82
CA LYS A 57 -10.25 -11.45 -30.56
C LYS A 57 -9.25 -12.40 -31.16
N ARG A 58 -9.59 -13.69 -31.20
CA ARG A 58 -8.84 -14.70 -31.94
C ARG A 58 -8.99 -14.47 -33.44
N ALA A 59 -8.14 -15.11 -34.24
CA ALA A 59 -8.16 -14.97 -35.70
C ALA A 59 -9.50 -15.42 -36.35
N ASP A 60 -10.26 -16.28 -35.66
CA ASP A 60 -11.61 -16.70 -36.04
C ASP A 60 -12.71 -15.72 -35.61
N GLY A 61 -12.35 -14.61 -34.98
CA GLY A 61 -13.26 -13.58 -34.50
C GLY A 61 -13.90 -13.85 -33.14
N SER A 62 -13.58 -14.98 -32.49
CA SER A 62 -14.05 -15.34 -31.14
C SER A 62 -13.27 -14.71 -29.98
#